data_AF-A0A7C7NNT3-F1
#
_entry.id   AF-A0A7C7NNT3-F1
#
_cell.length_a   1.000
_cell.length_b   1.000
_cell.length_c   1.000
_cell.angle_alpha   90.00
_cell.angle_beta   90.00
_cell.angle_gamma   90.00
#
_symmetry.space_group_name_H-M   'P 1'
#
loop_
_entity.id
_entity.type
_entity.pdbx_description
1 polymer ?
#
loop_
_entity_poly.entity_id
_entity_poly.type
_entity_poly.pdbx_seq_one_letter_code
_entity_poly.pdbx_strand_id
1 'polypeptide(L)'
;AETKQSFTATVNGSYAVVVSNNNCIDTSDCIDVIKAGIYESSLESVLTVYPNPFTNQAFIQYTNPQKNQYLIRILDIKGVVVFERQKITNSKTIFERKEISAGVYFVEIIDEVVLRRKLIVK
;
A
#
# COMPACT_ATOMS: atom_id res chain seq x y z
N ALA A 1 -9.93 33.25 -21.57
CA ALA A 1 -8.83 33.49 -20.62
C ALA A 1 -8.69 32.24 -19.76
N GLU A 2 -7.61 31.50 -19.92
CA GLU A 2 -7.36 30.23 -19.22
C GLU A 2 -6.22 30.49 -18.23
N THR A 3 -6.53 30.63 -16.95
CA THR A 3 -5.50 30.80 -15.91
C THR A 3 -4.93 29.44 -15.53
N LYS A 4 -3.92 29.00 -16.28
CA LYS A 4 -2.96 28.01 -15.82
C LYS A 4 -2.16 28.61 -14.66
N GLN A 5 -2.49 28.23 -13.43
CA GLN A 5 -1.57 28.37 -12.31
C GLN A 5 -1.08 26.98 -11.91
N SER A 6 0.12 26.65 -12.37
CA SER A 6 0.96 25.64 -11.74
C SER A 6 1.65 26.32 -10.56
N PHE A 7 1.42 25.81 -9.35
CA PHE A 7 2.17 26.20 -8.17
C PHE A 7 3.05 25.02 -7.78
N THR A 8 4.35 25.15 -8.01
CA THR A 8 5.34 24.19 -7.52
C THR A 8 5.78 24.67 -6.14
N ALA A 9 5.20 24.10 -5.09
CA ALA A 9 5.61 24.36 -3.72
C ALA A 9 6.90 23.56 -3.43
N THR A 10 8.05 24.23 -3.44
CA THR A 10 9.37 23.61 -3.22
C THR A 10 9.78 23.60 -1.73
N VAL A 11 8.86 23.83 -0.78
CA VAL A 11 9.20 23.83 0.66
C VAL A 11 8.04 23.33 1.53
N ASN A 12 8.37 22.54 2.55
CA ASN A 12 7.44 21.98 3.53
C ASN A 12 6.72 23.09 4.33
N GLY A 13 5.40 23.09 4.31
CA GLY A 13 4.54 23.93 5.15
C GLY A 13 3.12 23.37 5.20
N SER A 14 2.45 23.51 6.35
CA SER A 14 1.02 23.17 6.49
C SER A 14 0.18 24.18 5.71
N TYR A 15 -0.51 23.71 4.67
CA TYR A 15 -1.53 24.49 4.00
C TYR A 15 -2.90 23.88 4.29
N ALA A 16 -3.63 24.50 5.21
CA ALA A 16 -5.07 24.29 5.35
C ALA A 16 -5.77 25.18 4.31
N VAL A 17 -6.41 24.57 3.31
CA VAL A 17 -7.35 25.30 2.45
C VAL A 17 -8.69 25.33 3.18
N VAL A 18 -8.97 26.44 3.86
CA VAL A 18 -10.29 26.73 4.41
C VAL A 18 -11.16 27.26 3.28
N VAL A 19 -12.16 26.47 2.87
CA VAL A 19 -13.31 26.99 2.14
C VAL A 19 -14.46 27.05 3.13
N SER A 20 -14.75 28.26 3.62
CA SER A 20 -15.94 28.53 4.42
C SER A 20 -17.12 28.77 3.48
N ASN A 21 -18.11 27.89 3.53
CA ASN A 21 -19.47 28.24 3.14
C ASN A 21 -20.45 27.69 4.19
N ASN A 22 -21.48 28.48 4.47
CA ASN A 22 -22.27 28.49 5.69
C ASN A 22 -22.96 27.17 6.08
N ASN A 23 -22.93 26.90 7.39
CA ASN A 23 -23.94 26.16 8.18
C ASN A 23 -24.22 24.69 7.82
N CYS A 24 -23.34 23.77 8.27
CA CYS A 24 -23.72 22.65 9.14
C CYS A 24 -22.43 21.98 9.65
N ILE A 25 -22.28 21.86 10.97
CA ILE A 25 -21.25 21.00 11.58
C ILE A 25 -21.87 19.61 11.61
N ASP A 26 -21.39 18.71 10.76
CA ASP A 26 -21.63 17.28 10.93
C ASP A 26 -20.26 16.60 10.96
N THR A 27 -19.96 15.93 12.07
CA THR A 27 -18.71 15.22 12.26
C THR A 27 -18.81 13.93 11.46
N SER A 28 -18.49 13.96 10.18
CA SER A 28 -18.24 12.73 9.45
C SER A 28 -17.06 12.03 10.12
N ASP A 29 -17.25 10.78 10.52
CA ASP A 29 -16.20 9.89 11.01
C ASP A 29 -14.90 10.09 10.22
N CYS A 30 -13.76 9.98 10.91
CA CYS A 30 -12.45 10.05 10.29
C CYS A 30 -12.29 8.90 9.28
N ILE A 31 -12.70 9.13 8.04
CA ILE A 31 -12.32 8.28 6.92
C ILE A 31 -10.95 8.78 6.49
N ASP A 32 -9.92 8.02 6.83
CA ASP A 32 -8.60 8.20 6.23
C ASP A 32 -8.73 7.86 4.74
N VAL A 33 -9.00 8.90 3.94
CA VAL A 33 -8.95 8.80 2.48
C VAL A 33 -7.48 8.69 2.11
N ILE A 34 -6.96 7.45 2.08
CA ILE A 34 -5.69 7.14 1.45
C ILE A 34 -5.90 7.34 -0.05
N LYS A 35 -5.62 8.56 -0.52
CA LYS A 35 -5.44 8.84 -1.94
C LYS A 35 -4.38 7.88 -2.46
N ALA A 36 -4.71 7.15 -3.53
CA ALA A 36 -3.82 6.30 -4.30
C ALA A 36 -2.73 7.12 -5.03
N GLY A 37 -1.92 7.84 -4.26
CA GLY A 37 -0.74 8.58 -4.71
C GLY A 37 0.50 7.89 -4.16
N ILE A 38 1.41 7.51 -5.05
CA ILE A 38 2.64 6.79 -4.74
C ILE A 38 3.58 7.73 -3.97
N TYR A 39 3.44 7.78 -2.65
CA TYR A 39 4.53 8.19 -1.75
C TYR A 39 5.09 6.91 -1.12
N GLU A 40 6.15 6.37 -1.70
CA GLU A 40 6.75 5.10 -1.27
C GLU A 40 7.23 5.10 0.19
N SER A 41 7.47 6.28 0.77
CA SER A 41 8.01 6.46 2.12
C SER A 41 6.96 6.28 3.23
N SER A 42 5.70 6.71 3.03
CA SER A 42 4.65 6.50 4.04
C SER A 42 4.12 5.07 4.08
N LEU A 43 4.32 4.31 2.99
CA LEU A 43 3.96 2.89 2.94
C LEU A 43 4.98 1.99 3.64
N GLU A 44 6.19 2.46 3.97
CA GLU A 44 7.21 1.61 4.62
C GLU A 44 6.83 1.30 6.07
N SER A 45 6.12 2.20 6.75
CA SER A 45 5.59 1.92 8.09
C SER A 45 4.40 0.95 8.09
N VAL A 46 3.77 0.72 6.93
CA VAL A 46 2.52 -0.06 6.81
C VAL A 46 2.75 -1.43 6.18
N LEU A 47 3.60 -1.53 5.16
CA LEU A 47 3.91 -2.78 4.44
C LEU A 47 5.39 -2.81 4.01
N THR A 48 6.12 -3.79 4.56
CA THR A 48 7.51 -4.10 4.21
C THR A 48 7.65 -5.51 3.67
N VAL A 49 8.52 -5.67 2.67
CA VAL A 49 8.87 -6.98 2.11
C VAL A 49 10.38 -7.11 2.07
N TYR A 50 10.93 -8.07 2.81
CA TYR A 50 12.38 -8.25 2.95
C TYR A 50 12.80 -9.72 3.07
N PRO A 51 14.00 -10.11 2.62
CA PRO A 51 14.86 -9.32 1.75
C PRO A 51 14.19 -9.10 0.38
N ASN A 52 14.58 -8.04 -0.31
CA ASN A 52 14.12 -7.76 -1.66
C ASN A 52 15.26 -7.07 -2.43
N PRO A 53 15.92 -7.76 -3.39
CA PRO A 53 15.57 -9.07 -3.94
C PRO A 53 15.80 -10.26 -3.00
N PHE A 54 15.13 -11.40 -3.24
CA PHE A 54 15.30 -12.64 -2.47
C PHE A 54 15.58 -13.87 -3.37
N THR A 55 16.16 -14.92 -2.78
CA THR A 55 16.48 -16.19 -3.47
C THR A 55 15.56 -17.34 -3.05
N ASN A 56 15.34 -17.53 -1.74
CA ASN A 56 14.61 -18.68 -1.19
C ASN A 56 13.25 -18.28 -0.61
N GLN A 57 13.26 -17.30 0.30
CA GLN A 57 12.05 -16.81 0.96
C GLN A 57 12.11 -15.29 1.16
N ALA A 58 10.94 -14.66 1.18
CA ALA A 58 10.73 -13.28 1.57
C ALA A 58 9.74 -13.21 2.75
N PHE A 59 9.94 -12.25 3.63
CA PHE A 59 9.06 -11.91 4.73
C PHE A 59 8.20 -10.73 4.32
N ILE A 60 6.88 -10.89 4.46
CA ILE A 60 5.88 -9.85 4.23
C ILE A 60 5.39 -9.43 5.61
N GLN A 61 5.70 -8.20 6.01
CA GLN A 61 5.36 -7.66 7.33
C GLN A 61 4.53 -6.39 7.17
N TYR A 62 3.47 -6.31 7.96
CA TYR A 62 2.49 -5.23 7.85
C TYR A 62 1.82 -4.91 9.19
N THR A 63 1.29 -3.70 9.30
CA THR A 63 0.64 -3.22 10.53
C THR A 63 -0.83 -3.68 10.56
N ASN A 64 -1.20 -4.53 11.54
CA ASN A 64 -2.58 -4.99 11.75
C ASN A 64 -2.93 -5.05 13.26
N PRO A 65 -3.02 -3.90 13.95
CA PRO A 65 -3.28 -3.86 15.39
C PRO A 65 -4.67 -4.40 15.76
N GLN A 66 -5.65 -4.23 14.86
CA GLN A 66 -7.04 -4.66 15.08
C GLN A 66 -7.29 -6.13 14.75
N LYS A 67 -6.28 -6.86 14.26
CA LYS A 67 -6.40 -8.27 13.82
C LYS A 67 -7.51 -8.48 12.79
N ASN A 68 -7.70 -7.50 11.90
CA ASN A 68 -8.62 -7.60 10.78
C ASN A 68 -8.22 -8.78 9.88
N GLN A 69 -9.20 -9.33 9.15
CA GLN A 69 -8.96 -10.42 8.20
C GLN A 69 -8.50 -9.85 6.87
N TYR A 70 -7.26 -10.15 6.49
CA TYR A 70 -6.69 -9.70 5.22
C TYR A 70 -6.55 -10.82 4.21
N LEU A 71 -6.57 -10.40 2.94
CA LEU A 71 -6.19 -11.20 1.78
C LEU A 71 -4.80 -10.79 1.31
N ILE A 72 -3.88 -11.73 1.26
CA ILE A 72 -2.54 -11.53 0.71
C ILE A 72 -2.47 -12.21 -0.65
N ARG A 73 -2.04 -11.47 -1.67
CA ARG A 73 -1.77 -12.00 -3.01
C ARG A 73 -0.36 -11.68 -3.46
N ILE A 74 0.19 -12.55 -4.29
CA ILE A 74 1.39 -12.25 -5.06
C ILE A 74 1.06 -12.48 -6.52
N LEU A 75 1.34 -11.47 -7.34
CA LEU A 75 1.04 -11.48 -8.76
C LEU A 75 2.29 -11.31 -9.59
N ASP A 76 2.34 -11.94 -10.76
CA ASP A 76 3.34 -11.63 -11.78
C ASP A 76 3.04 -10.28 -12.47
N ILE A 77 3.92 -9.86 -13.39
CA ILE A 77 3.74 -8.61 -14.16
C ILE A 77 2.51 -8.61 -15.07
N LYS A 78 1.91 -9.77 -15.35
CA LYS A 78 0.69 -9.92 -16.15
C LYS A 78 -0.57 -9.91 -15.26
N GLY A 79 -0.41 -9.82 -13.94
CA GLY A 79 -1.51 -9.88 -12.98
C GLY A 79 -1.98 -11.30 -12.66
N VAL A 80 -1.21 -12.33 -13.02
CA VAL A 80 -1.53 -13.72 -12.67
C VAL A 80 -1.17 -13.95 -11.21
N VAL A 81 -2.13 -14.44 -10.41
CA VAL A 81 -1.94 -14.76 -8.99
C VAL A 81 -1.10 -16.05 -8.88
N VAL A 82 0.08 -15.94 -8.30
CA VAL A 82 1.01 -17.07 -8.03
C VAL A 82 0.98 -17.53 -6.58
N PHE A 83 0.43 -16.71 -5.68
CA PHE A 83 0.21 -17.04 -4.28
C PHE A 83 -1.01 -16.28 -3.76
N GLU A 84 -1.85 -16.96 -2.99
CA GLU A 84 -2.98 -16.34 -2.30
C GLU A 84 -3.13 -16.93 -0.89
N ARG A 85 -3.43 -16.08 0.07
CA ARG A 85 -3.82 -16.50 1.42
C ARG A 85 -4.93 -15.59 1.94
N GLN A 86 -6.03 -16.18 2.40
CA GLN A 86 -7.20 -15.49 2.90
C GLN A 86 -7.28 -15.51 4.43
N LYS A 87 -8.04 -14.57 5.01
CA LYS A 87 -8.36 -14.50 6.45
C LYS A 87 -7.12 -14.43 7.35
N ILE A 88 -6.11 -13.67 6.93
CA ILE A 88 -4.87 -13.51 7.68
C ILE A 88 -5.00 -12.38 8.67
N THR A 89 -4.76 -12.71 9.94
CA THR A 89 -4.83 -11.77 11.06
C THR A 89 -3.45 -11.46 11.65
N ASN A 90 -2.43 -12.25 11.31
CA ASN A 90 -1.05 -12.06 11.79
C ASN A 90 -0.34 -10.97 10.99
N SER A 91 0.42 -10.11 11.65
CA SER A 91 1.21 -9.02 11.04
C SER A 91 2.44 -9.47 10.23
N LYS A 92 2.65 -10.79 10.08
CA LYS A 92 3.80 -11.36 9.36
C LYS A 92 3.40 -12.62 8.61
N THR A 93 3.83 -12.72 7.35
CA THR A 93 3.67 -13.90 6.49
C THR A 93 4.99 -14.21 5.80
N ILE A 94 5.30 -15.50 5.67
CA ILE A 94 6.48 -15.99 4.93
C ILE A 94 6.01 -16.39 3.54
N PHE A 95 6.71 -15.89 2.52
CA PHE A 95 6.57 -16.32 1.15
C PHE A 95 7.81 -17.12 0.72
N GLU A 96 7.61 -18.39 0.38
CA GLU A 96 8.66 -19.24 -0.17
C GLU A 96 8.57 -19.21 -1.70
N ARG A 97 9.71 -19.10 -2.38
CA ARG A 97 9.77 -19.05 -3.85
C ARG A 97 9.04 -20.22 -4.51
N LYS A 98 9.20 -21.43 -3.96
CA LYS A 98 8.77 -22.67 -4.60
C LYS A 98 9.24 -22.71 -6.07
N GLU A 99 8.33 -22.92 -7.02
CA GLU A 99 8.63 -23.10 -8.45
C GLU A 99 8.49 -21.82 -9.29
N ILE A 100 8.35 -20.64 -8.67
CA ILE A 100 8.24 -19.40 -9.44
C ILE A 100 9.60 -19.00 -10.05
N SER A 101 9.54 -18.50 -11.28
CA SER A 101 10.72 -18.04 -12.01
C SER A 101 11.27 -16.72 -11.46
N ALA A 102 12.55 -16.49 -11.67
CA ALA A 102 13.17 -15.19 -11.39
C ALA A 102 12.44 -14.08 -12.16
N GLY A 103 12.30 -12.90 -11.54
CA GLY A 103 11.56 -11.80 -12.14
C GLY A 103 10.94 -10.83 -11.15
N VAL A 104 10.06 -9.97 -11.68
CA VAL A 104 9.33 -8.96 -10.92
C VAL A 104 7.93 -9.46 -10.61
N TYR A 105 7.53 -9.28 -9.37
CA TYR A 105 6.22 -9.63 -8.84
C TYR A 105 5.68 -8.46 -8.00
N PHE A 106 4.40 -8.52 -7.68
CA PHE A 106 3.74 -7.57 -6.79
C PHE A 106 3.11 -8.30 -5.63
N VAL A 107 3.42 -7.86 -4.40
CA VAL A 107 2.73 -8.28 -3.18
C VAL A 107 1.58 -7.32 -2.95
N GLU A 108 0.39 -7.87 -2.72
CA GLU A 108 -0.80 -7.13 -2.35
C GLU A 108 -1.33 -7.59 -0.99
N ILE A 109 -1.73 -6.63 -0.16
CA ILE A 109 -2.54 -6.85 1.03
C ILE A 109 -3.85 -6.09 0.84
N ILE A 110 -4.96 -6.80 0.99
CA ILE A 110 -6.28 -6.34 0.60
C ILE A 110 -7.21 -6.44 1.81
N ASP A 111 -7.82 -5.30 2.15
CA ASP A 111 -9.02 -5.14 2.98
C ASP A 111 -10.03 -4.22 2.28
N GLU A 112 -10.36 -3.07 2.88
CA GLU A 112 -11.06 -1.95 2.26
C GLU A 112 -10.15 -1.20 1.27
N VAL A 113 -8.83 -1.24 1.50
CA VAL A 113 -7.80 -0.68 0.65
C VAL A 113 -6.86 -1.76 0.12
N VAL A 114 -6.18 -1.46 -0.98
CA VAL A 114 -5.15 -2.33 -1.56
C VAL A 114 -3.79 -1.69 -1.33
N LEU A 115 -2.96 -2.33 -0.51
CA LEU A 115 -1.55 -1.99 -0.35
C LEU A 115 -0.72 -2.86 -1.28
N ARG A 116 0.13 -2.25 -2.12
CA ARG A 116 0.94 -2.96 -3.10
C ARG A 116 2.43 -2.64 -2.94
N ARG A 117 3.30 -3.67 -3.00
CA ARG A 117 4.77 -3.54 -3.04
C ARG A 117 5.38 -4.39 -4.15
N LYS A 118 6.44 -3.87 -4.78
CA LYS A 118 7.27 -4.62 -5.74
C LYS A 118 8.11 -5.66 -5.00
N LEU A 119 8.18 -6.87 -5.54
CA LEU A 119 8.97 -7.98 -5.05
C LEU A 119 9.85 -8.52 -6.20
N ILE A 120 11.15 -8.70 -5.94
CA ILE A 120 12.12 -9.17 -6.93
C ILE A 120 12.63 -10.56 -6.52
N VAL A 121 12.38 -11.54 -7.38
CA VAL A 121 12.88 -12.92 -7.24
C VAL A 121 14.16 -13.05 -8.07
N LYS A 122 15.25 -13.50 -7.44
CA LYS A 122 16.53 -13.74 -8.13
C LYS A 122 16.57 -15.01 -8.95
#